data_AF-A0A1U8LF99-F1
#
_entry.id   AF-A0A1U8LF99-F1
#
_cell.length_a   1.000
_cell.length_b   1.000
_cell.length_c   1.000
_cell.angle_alpha   90.00
_cell.angle_beta   90.00
_cell.angle_gamma   90.00
#
_symmetry.space_group_name_H-M   'P 1'
#
loop_
_entity.id
_entity.type
_entity.pdbx_description
1 polymer ?
#
loop_
_entity_poly.entity_id
_entity_poly.type
_entity_poly.pdbx_seq_one_letter_code
_entity_poly.pdbx_strand_id
1 'polypeptide(L)'
;MAPTELRGLKAQLQELTDKGFVRPSFSPLGASVLFVKKKDCSMRFCIDYRQLNKVTIKNKYPLPGIEDLSNQLRGATMLSKKDLRSGYYQLRVKESNIPKTAFRTRSFKMCFRMKHPKVYPPLRGIEH
;
A
#
# COMPACT_ATOMS: atom_id res chain seq x y z
N MET A 1 10.55 -21.34 4.14
CA MET A 1 11.08 -20.33 3.20
C MET A 1 12.42 -20.82 2.71
N ALA A 2 12.55 -21.03 1.41
CA ALA A 2 13.81 -21.38 0.78
C ALA A 2 14.84 -20.24 0.93
N PRO A 3 16.15 -20.52 0.90
CA PRO A 3 17.19 -19.51 1.09
C PRO A 3 17.09 -18.31 0.12
N THR A 4 16.65 -18.56 -1.12
CA THR A 4 16.44 -17.52 -2.13
C THR A 4 15.28 -16.59 -1.78
N GLU A 5 14.19 -17.13 -1.23
CA GLU A 5 13.03 -16.33 -0.77
C GLU A 5 13.42 -15.44 0.41
N LEU A 6 14.29 -15.94 1.30
CA LEU A 6 14.76 -15.18 2.46
C LEU A 6 15.63 -13.99 2.06
N ARG A 7 16.46 -14.12 1.01
CA ARG A 7 17.25 -13.00 0.48
C ARG A 7 16.34 -11.94 -0.15
N GLY A 8 15.38 -12.36 -0.98
CA GLY A 8 14.38 -11.45 -1.55
C GLY A 8 13.55 -10.74 -0.49
N LEU A 9 13.16 -11.46 0.58
CA LEU A 9 12.47 -10.89 1.73
C LEU A 9 13.27 -9.76 2.38
N LYS A 10 14.54 -10.03 2.69
CA LYS A 10 15.39 -9.05 3.37
C LYS A 10 15.58 -7.80 2.53
N ALA A 11 15.83 -7.95 1.22
CA ALA A 11 16.01 -6.83 0.31
C ALA A 11 14.75 -5.94 0.23
N GLN A 12 13.57 -6.55 0.01
CA GLN A 12 12.30 -5.81 -0.06
C GLN A 12 11.94 -5.17 1.28
N LEU A 13 12.19 -5.85 2.41
CA LEU A 13 11.92 -5.30 3.74
C LEU A 13 12.85 -4.13 4.07
N GLN A 14 14.13 -4.23 3.69
CA GLN A 14 15.09 -3.14 3.85
C GLN A 14 14.63 -1.92 3.06
N GLU A 15 14.26 -2.09 1.79
CA GLU A 15 13.73 -1.01 0.95
C GLU A 15 12.49 -0.33 1.57
N LEU A 16 11.55 -1.12 2.11
CA LEU A 16 10.36 -0.59 2.79
C LEU A 16 10.72 0.18 4.07
N THR A 17 11.77 -0.26 4.77
CA THR A 17 12.26 0.37 6.00
C THR A 17 12.98 1.68 5.68
N ASP A 18 13.86 1.69 4.68
CA ASP A 18 14.63 2.86 4.24
C ASP A 18 13.71 3.97 3.71
N LYS A 19 12.63 3.59 3.02
CA LYS A 19 11.59 4.54 2.57
C LYS A 19 10.74 5.08 3.73
N GLY A 20 10.77 4.41 4.89
CA GLY A 20 10.01 4.74 6.08
C GLY A 20 8.55 4.29 6.03
N PHE A 21 8.21 3.29 5.22
CA PHE A 21 6.85 2.75 5.12
C PHE A 21 6.53 1.76 6.23
N VAL A 22 7.54 1.05 6.74
CA VAL A 22 7.40 0.09 7.83
C VAL A 22 8.30 0.46 8.99
N ARG A 23 7.88 0.06 10.20
CA ARG A 23 8.68 0.22 11.43
C ARG A 23 8.55 -1.02 12.33
N PRO A 24 9.48 -1.24 13.26
CA PRO A 24 9.30 -2.24 14.31
C PRO A 24 7.99 -2.03 15.08
N SER A 25 7.33 -3.13 15.43
CA SER A 25 6.05 -3.11 16.14
C SER A 25 6.02 -4.11 17.28
N PHE A 26 5.42 -3.70 18.39
CA PHE A 26 5.13 -4.54 19.56
C PHE A 26 3.65 -4.98 19.60
N SER A 27 2.94 -4.90 18.47
CA SER A 27 1.53 -5.27 18.41
C SER A 27 1.33 -6.76 18.77
N PRO A 28 0.27 -7.10 19.54
CA PRO A 28 -0.12 -8.50 19.74
C PRO A 28 -0.55 -9.15 18.42
N LEU A 29 -1.09 -8.34 17.49
CA LEU A 29 -1.46 -8.78 16.14
C LEU A 29 -0.23 -9.00 15.25
N GLY A 30 -0.35 -9.90 14.28
CA GLY A 30 0.73 -10.18 13.34
C GLY A 30 0.30 -11.10 12.20
N ALA A 31 -0.07 -10.51 11.07
CA ALA A 31 -0.33 -11.25 9.84
C ALA A 31 0.94 -11.96 9.32
N SER A 32 0.78 -13.11 8.67
CA SER A 32 1.91 -13.81 8.04
C SER A 32 2.32 -13.16 6.72
N VAL A 33 3.62 -13.23 6.42
CA VAL A 33 4.16 -12.83 5.12
C VAL A 33 4.15 -14.05 4.19
N LEU A 34 3.65 -13.84 2.98
CA LEU A 34 3.62 -14.81 1.89
C LEU A 34 4.42 -14.28 0.70
N PHE A 35 5.01 -15.21 -0.06
CA PHE A 35 5.64 -14.90 -1.32
C PHE A 35 4.81 -15.41 -2.48
N VAL A 36 4.59 -14.53 -3.45
CA VAL A 36 3.90 -14.87 -4.69
C VAL A 36 4.87 -14.69 -5.84
N LYS A 37 5.07 -15.74 -6.62
CA LYS A 37 5.86 -15.67 -7.85
C LYS A 37 5.06 -14.91 -8.91
N LYS A 38 5.66 -13.84 -9.45
CA LYS A 38 5.11 -13.11 -10.60
C LYS A 38 5.43 -13.84 -11.91
N LYS A 39 4.76 -13.41 -13.00
CA LYS A 39 5.02 -13.90 -14.36
C LYS A 39 6.47 -13.70 -14.81
N ASP A 40 7.11 -12.62 -14.37
CA ASP A 40 8.52 -12.29 -14.62
C ASP A 40 9.51 -13.10 -13.74
N CYS A 41 9.05 -14.16 -13.07
CA CYS A 41 9.80 -14.96 -12.10
C CYS A 41 10.31 -14.21 -10.86
N SER A 42 10.00 -12.91 -10.69
CA SER A 42 10.29 -12.17 -9.46
C SER A 42 9.32 -12.56 -8.33
N MET A 43 9.77 -12.40 -7.09
CA MET A 43 8.94 -12.67 -5.91
C MET A 43 8.30 -11.39 -5.39
N ARG A 44 7.00 -11.44 -5.11
CA ARG A 44 6.24 -10.35 -4.49
C ARG A 44 6.07 -10.61 -3.00
N PHE A 45 6.54 -9.68 -2.17
CA PHE A 45 6.19 -9.60 -0.77
C PHE A 45 4.70 -9.31 -0.62
N CYS A 46 3.96 -10.23 -0.03
CA CYS A 46 2.54 -10.10 0.25
C CYS A 46 2.28 -10.39 1.74
N ILE A 47 1.31 -9.70 2.32
CA ILE A 47 0.88 -9.95 3.70
C ILE A 47 -0.53 -10.51 3.67
N ASP A 48 -0.73 -11.61 4.39
CA ASP A 48 -2.04 -12.24 4.47
C ASP A 48 -2.94 -11.53 5.48
N TYR A 49 -3.63 -10.50 5.01
CA TYR A 49 -4.65 -9.80 5.79
C TYR A 49 -6.04 -10.46 5.71
N ARG A 50 -6.20 -11.70 5.23
CA ARG A 50 -7.53 -12.33 5.09
C ARG A 50 -8.32 -12.34 6.40
N GLN A 51 -7.67 -12.67 7.52
CA GLN A 51 -8.33 -12.67 8.83
C GLN A 51 -8.69 -11.24 9.27
N LEU A 52 -7.78 -10.28 9.07
CA LEU A 52 -8.02 -8.87 9.37
C LEU A 52 -9.18 -8.28 8.54
N ASN A 53 -9.26 -8.63 7.27
CA ASN A 53 -10.29 -8.15 6.35
C ASN A 53 -11.68 -8.69 6.69
N LYS A 54 -11.79 -9.85 7.37
CA LYS A 54 -13.07 -10.41 7.84
C LYS A 54 -13.64 -9.62 9.02
N VAL A 55 -12.78 -9.16 9.93
CA VAL A 55 -13.20 -8.39 11.12
C VAL A 55 -13.28 -6.88 10.87
N THR A 56 -12.78 -6.41 9.73
CA THR A 56 -12.81 -4.99 9.37
C THR A 56 -14.15 -4.63 8.74
N ILE A 57 -14.79 -3.59 9.26
CA ILE A 57 -16.00 -3.03 8.66
C ILE A 57 -15.67 -2.53 7.26
N LYS A 58 -16.35 -3.09 6.25
CA LYS A 58 -16.15 -2.71 4.85
C LYS A 58 -16.71 -1.32 4.62
N ASN A 59 -15.85 -0.37 4.25
CA ASN A 59 -16.31 0.93 3.76
C ASN A 59 -16.93 0.73 2.37
N LYS A 60 -18.27 0.73 2.29
CA LYS A 60 -19.01 0.64 1.03
C LYS A 60 -19.18 2.05 0.47
N TYR A 61 -18.17 2.53 -0.25
CA TYR A 61 -18.33 3.73 -1.06
C TYR A 61 -18.91 3.33 -2.42
N PRO A 62 -20.02 3.92 -2.88
CA PRO A 62 -20.55 3.63 -4.21
C PRO A 62 -19.54 4.13 -5.25
N LEU A 63 -18.89 3.19 -5.94
CA LEU A 63 -18.09 3.52 -7.11
C LEU A 63 -19.05 3.65 -8.30
N PRO A 64 -18.92 4.70 -9.13
CA PRO A 64 -19.76 4.86 -10.31
C PRO A 64 -19.57 3.68 -11.26
N GLY A 65 -20.64 3.31 -11.96
CA GLY A 65 -20.57 2.26 -12.98
C GLY A 65 -19.63 2.67 -14.12
N ILE A 66 -19.15 1.67 -14.86
CA ILE A 66 -18.29 1.92 -16.03
C ILE A 66 -19.05 2.76 -17.07
N GLU A 67 -20.35 2.52 -17.23
CA GLU A 67 -21.21 3.29 -18.15
C GLU A 67 -21.40 4.74 -17.70
N ASP A 68 -21.61 4.98 -16.40
CA ASP A 68 -21.74 6.33 -15.84
C ASP A 68 -20.46 7.13 -16.07
N LEU A 69 -19.30 6.53 -15.80
CA LEU A 69 -18.00 7.12 -16.06
C LEU A 69 -17.81 7.42 -17.56
N SER A 70 -18.22 6.51 -18.44
CA SER A 70 -18.09 6.68 -19.88
C SER A 70 -18.99 7.79 -20.41
N ASN A 71 -20.22 7.90 -19.88
CA ASN A 71 -21.16 8.96 -20.22
C ASN A 71 -20.64 10.33 -19.78
N GLN A 72 -20.00 10.43 -18.61
CA GLN A 72 -19.35 11.67 -18.14
C GLN A 72 -18.21 12.13 -19.06
N LEU A 73 -17.56 11.19 -19.75
CA LEU A 73 -16.46 11.50 -20.67
C LEU A 73 -16.95 11.76 -22.12
N ARG A 74 -18.25 11.59 -22.42
CA ARG A 74 -18.79 11.89 -23.75
C ARG A 74 -18.66 13.39 -24.04
N GLY A 75 -18.15 13.71 -25.22
CA GLY A 75 -17.91 15.10 -25.65
C GLY A 75 -16.57 15.67 -25.20
N ALA A 76 -15.76 14.94 -24.43
CA ALA A 76 -14.38 15.35 -24.16
C ALA A 76 -13.51 15.15 -25.40
N THR A 77 -12.91 16.23 -25.90
CA THR A 77 -11.99 16.20 -27.05
C THR A 77 -10.60 15.66 -26.68
N MET A 78 -10.22 15.77 -25.41
CA MET A 78 -8.93 15.30 -24.90
C MET A 78 -9.09 14.67 -23.52
N LEU A 79 -8.53 13.47 -23.35
CA LEU A 79 -8.50 12.75 -22.09
C LEU A 79 -7.06 12.57 -21.63
N SER A 80 -6.80 12.81 -20.34
CA SER A 80 -5.50 12.50 -19.72
C SER A 80 -5.68 11.48 -18.61
N LYS A 81 -4.76 10.52 -18.55
CA LYS A 81 -4.76 9.46 -17.54
C LYS A 81 -3.58 9.64 -16.61
N LYS A 82 -3.86 9.83 -15.32
CA LYS A 82 -2.82 9.87 -14.27
C LYS A 82 -2.73 8.51 -13.61
N ASP A 83 -1.58 7.87 -13.70
CA ASP A 83 -1.28 6.65 -12.97
C ASP A 83 -0.66 7.00 -11.60
N LEU A 84 -1.37 6.66 -10.53
CA LEU A 84 -0.85 6.78 -9.17
C LEU A 84 -0.06 5.51 -8.81
N ARG A 85 1.09 5.33 -9.46
CA ARG A 85 1.99 4.21 -9.16
C ARG A 85 2.33 4.20 -7.67
N SER A 86 2.14 3.05 -7.02
CA SER A 86 2.35 2.91 -5.58
C SER A 86 1.46 3.79 -4.69
N GLY A 87 0.29 4.22 -5.18
CA GLY A 87 -0.63 5.12 -4.48
C GLY A 87 -1.01 4.67 -3.06
N TYR A 88 -1.05 3.36 -2.80
CA TYR A 88 -1.27 2.84 -1.45
C TYR A 88 -0.28 3.40 -0.42
N TYR A 89 1.00 3.52 -0.75
CA TYR A 89 2.03 4.01 0.19
C TYR A 89 1.98 5.51 0.44
N GLN A 90 1.21 6.25 -0.36
CA GLN A 90 1.01 7.70 -0.21
C GLN A 90 -0.07 8.03 0.82
N LEU A 91 -0.99 7.09 1.10
CA LEU A 91 -2.09 7.29 2.04
C LEU A 91 -1.67 6.91 3.46
N ARG A 92 -1.74 7.86 4.39
CA ARG A 92 -1.38 7.63 5.80
C ARG A 92 -2.39 6.68 6.48
N VAL A 93 -1.87 5.70 7.21
CA VAL A 93 -2.67 4.87 8.12
C VAL A 93 -2.97 5.69 9.37
N LYS A 94 -4.26 5.76 9.77
CA LYS A 94 -4.66 6.36 11.05
C LYS A 94 -3.89 5.71 12.20
N GLU A 95 -3.38 6.51 13.13
CA GLU A 95 -2.45 6.03 14.17
C GLU A 95 -3.00 4.88 15.00
N SER A 96 -4.29 4.93 15.35
CA SER A 96 -4.98 3.86 16.07
C SER A 96 -5.11 2.55 15.28
N ASN A 97 -4.95 2.59 13.95
CA ASN A 97 -5.01 1.42 13.08
C ASN A 97 -3.62 0.89 12.68
N ILE A 98 -2.53 1.63 12.96
CA ILE A 98 -1.16 1.16 12.69
C ILE A 98 -0.89 -0.23 13.29
N PRO A 99 -1.24 -0.53 14.57
CA PRO A 99 -1.01 -1.85 15.16
C PRO A 99 -1.77 -2.99 14.48
N LYS A 100 -2.88 -2.70 13.79
CA LYS A 100 -3.68 -3.68 13.05
C LYS A 100 -2.99 -4.13 11.76
N THR A 101 -2.12 -3.29 11.21
CA THR A 101 -1.31 -3.61 10.02
C THR A 101 -0.05 -4.42 10.35
N ALA A 102 0.14 -4.82 11.60
CA ALA A 102 1.32 -5.56 12.02
C ALA A 102 1.43 -6.90 11.29
N PHE A 103 2.65 -7.23 10.86
CA PHE A 103 3.00 -8.48 10.22
C PHE A 103 4.26 -9.07 10.84
N ARG A 104 4.36 -10.39 10.78
CA ARG A 104 5.44 -11.19 11.35
C ARG A 104 6.37 -11.66 10.24
N THR A 105 7.65 -11.37 10.41
CA THR A 105 8.75 -12.04 9.69
C THR A 105 9.36 -13.12 10.60
N ARG A 106 10.34 -13.90 10.10
CA ARG A 106 10.96 -14.99 10.88
C ARG A 106 11.62 -14.51 12.18
N SER A 107 12.07 -13.26 12.22
CA SER A 107 12.89 -12.72 13.32
C SER A 107 12.25 -11.52 14.01
N PHE A 108 11.41 -10.74 13.33
CA PHE A 108 10.89 -9.48 13.86
C PHE A 108 9.43 -9.23 13.46
N LYS A 109 8.71 -8.48 14.29
CA LYS A 109 7.39 -7.94 13.95
C LYS A 109 7.52 -6.49 13.50
N MET A 110 6.83 -6.16 12.41
CA MET A 110 6.82 -4.82 11.84
C MET A 110 5.39 -4.39 11.55
N CYS A 111 5.13 -3.08 11.49
CA CYS A 111 3.84 -2.53 11.08
C CYS A 111 4.03 -1.41 10.05
N PHE A 112 2.98 -1.18 9.26
CA PHE A 112 3.00 -0.08 8.29
C PHE A 112 2.69 1.24 8.99
N ARG A 113 3.53 2.22 8.70
CA ARG A 113 3.30 3.63 8.98
C ARG A 113 3.39 4.36 7.64
N MET A 114 2.30 4.36 6.89
CA MET A 114 2.31 5.02 5.58
C MET A 114 2.42 6.55 5.77
N LYS A 115 3.25 7.18 4.95
CA LYS A 115 3.96 8.45 5.18
C LYS A 115 3.12 9.67 4.75
N HIS A 116 3.28 10.82 5.43
CA HIS A 116 3.49 12.14 4.78
C HIS A 116 4.17 13.07 5.81
N PRO A 117 5.24 13.81 5.42
CA PRO A 117 5.03 15.08 4.75
C PRO A 117 6.07 15.33 3.62
N LYS A 118 5.63 15.31 2.35
CA LYS A 118 6.01 16.44 1.50
C LYS A 118 4.85 17.40 1.56
N VAL A 119 5.02 18.49 2.31
CA VAL A 119 4.35 19.75 1.98
C VAL A 119 4.85 20.03 0.56
N TYR A 120 4.05 19.74 -0.45
CA TYR A 120 4.30 20.42 -1.72
C TYR A 120 4.13 21.90 -1.39
N PRO A 121 5.11 22.77 -1.69
CA PRO A 121 4.85 24.20 -1.59
C PRO A 121 3.56 24.47 -2.38
N PRO A 122 2.67 25.36 -1.90
CA PRO A 122 1.55 25.77 -2.72
C PRO A 122 2.13 26.18 -4.07
N LEU A 123 1.60 25.60 -5.15
CA LEU A 123 1.89 26.07 -6.50
C LEU A 123 1.56 27.55 -6.47
N ARG A 124 2.60 28.41 -6.44
CA ARG A 124 2.43 29.84 -6.60
C ARG A 124 1.59 30.02 -7.85
N GLY A 125 0.48 30.72 -7.69
CA GLY A 125 -0.46 31.00 -8.76
C GLY A 125 0.31 31.45 -9.98
N ILE A 126 0.01 30.80 -11.10
CA ILE A 126 0.13 31.45 -12.39
C ILE A 126 -1.01 32.48 -12.36
N GLU A 127 -0.70 33.69 -11.89
CA GLU A 127 -1.52 34.84 -12.18
C GLU A 127 -1.23 35.23 -13.63
N HIS A 128 -2.31 35.34 -14.39
CA HIS A 128 -2.36 35.80 -15.78
C HIS A 128 -2.15 37.31 -15.85
#